data_AF-A0A973X432-F1
#
_entry.id   AF-A0A973X432-F1
#
_cell.length_a   1.000
_cell.length_b   1.000
_cell.length_c   1.000
_cell.angle_alpha   90.00
_cell.angle_beta   90.00
_cell.angle_gamma   90.00
#
_symmetry.space_group_name_H-M   'P 1'
#
loop_
_entity.id
_entity.type
_entity.pdbx_description
1 polymer ?
#
loop_
_entity_poly.entity_id
_entity_poly.type
_entity_poly.pdbx_seq_one_letter_code
_entity_poly.pdbx_strand_id
1 'polypeptide(L)'
;MTTSDHAEEIGVIETSRIADRYTAAQALGVVRDGVITGEGPTTQGRVHFSRMLDAADAAWCARILTAAAVENQPVSRAEAEALFEINDAAAERSDDGLFDDLFAKAIVHHAASASGLPVPSRTVALSPDTAIETWAPTQAIGVNTEVLEWIARQMRSNRRNNNNALRRLVAATVIGAATMPLVQQLPNMFDLGM
;
A
#
# COMPACT_ATOMS: atom_id res chain seq x y z
N MET A 1 17.31 -25.07 -29.49
CA MET A 1 17.30 -23.60 -29.36
C MET A 1 15.93 -23.23 -28.83
N THR A 2 15.69 -22.92 -27.56
CA THR A 2 16.43 -23.01 -26.29
C THR A 2 15.36 -22.68 -25.26
N THR A 3 14.76 -23.68 -24.61
CA THR A 3 13.85 -23.44 -23.47
C THR A 3 14.58 -22.80 -22.28
N SER A 4 15.92 -22.85 -22.30
CA SER A 4 16.82 -22.14 -21.40
C SER A 4 16.90 -20.62 -21.65
N ASP A 5 16.56 -20.14 -22.85
CA ASP A 5 16.65 -18.70 -23.18
C ASP A 5 15.54 -17.91 -22.47
N HIS A 6 14.34 -18.50 -22.39
CA HIS A 6 13.21 -17.88 -21.72
C HIS A 6 13.34 -17.83 -20.20
N ALA A 7 14.17 -18.67 -19.59
CA ALA A 7 14.44 -18.65 -18.15
C ALA A 7 15.48 -17.58 -17.76
N GLU A 8 16.39 -17.25 -18.69
CA GLU A 8 17.42 -16.23 -18.51
C GLU A 8 16.86 -14.82 -18.78
N GLU A 9 15.86 -14.69 -19.66
CA GLU A 9 15.22 -13.42 -20.03
C GLU A 9 14.22 -12.87 -18.97
N ILE A 10 13.85 -13.70 -17.98
CA ILE A 10 13.06 -13.32 -16.79
C ILE A 10 13.95 -12.73 -15.67
N GLY A 11 15.28 -12.82 -15.81
CA GLY A 11 16.27 -12.47 -14.78
C GLY A 11 16.36 -10.97 -14.47
N VAL A 12 15.77 -10.09 -15.29
CA VAL A 12 15.78 -8.65 -15.02
C VAL A 12 14.35 -8.14 -15.11
N ILE A 13 13.78 -7.71 -13.98
CA ILE A 13 12.62 -6.81 -14.03
C ILE A 13 13.11 -5.52 -14.67
N GLU A 14 13.06 -5.48 -15.99
CA GLU A 14 13.29 -4.27 -16.75
C GLU A 14 12.07 -3.39 -16.57
N THR A 15 12.22 -2.29 -15.83
CA THR A 15 11.15 -1.29 -15.67
C THR A 15 10.69 -0.70 -17.01
N SER A 16 11.49 -0.82 -18.07
CA SER A 16 11.12 -0.50 -19.46
C SER A 16 10.06 -1.42 -20.06
N ARG A 17 9.83 -2.61 -19.50
CA ARG A 17 8.75 -3.53 -19.91
C ARG A 17 7.40 -3.20 -19.28
N ILE A 18 7.36 -2.28 -18.30
CA ILE A 18 6.11 -1.80 -17.72
C ILE A 18 5.43 -0.88 -18.74
N ALA A 19 4.44 -1.43 -19.45
CA ALA A 19 3.68 -0.69 -20.46
C ALA A 19 2.43 -0.01 -19.87
N ASP A 20 1.85 -0.58 -18.81
CA ASP A 20 0.64 -0.08 -18.17
C ASP A 20 0.53 -0.53 -16.70
N ARG A 21 -0.58 -0.13 -16.05
CA ARG A 21 -0.87 -0.45 -14.64
C ARG A 21 -1.08 -1.94 -14.39
N TYR A 22 -1.50 -2.70 -15.39
CA TYR A 22 -1.67 -4.15 -15.29
C TYR A 22 -0.29 -4.83 -15.28
N THR A 23 0.60 -4.46 -16.19
CA THR A 23 1.99 -4.96 -16.19
C THR A 23 2.73 -4.55 -14.92
N ALA A 24 2.48 -3.34 -14.39
CA ALA A 24 3.02 -2.92 -13.11
C ALA A 24 2.56 -3.83 -11.95
N ALA A 25 1.27 -4.17 -11.89
CA ALA A 25 0.75 -5.11 -10.90
C ALA A 25 1.39 -6.52 -11.03
N GLN A 26 1.60 -7.00 -12.26
CA GLN A 26 2.28 -8.28 -12.48
C GLN A 26 3.76 -8.23 -12.04
N ALA A 27 4.45 -7.13 -12.31
CA ALA A 27 5.83 -6.93 -11.83
C ALA A 27 5.92 -6.91 -10.30
N LEU A 28 4.93 -6.34 -9.60
CA LEU A 28 4.82 -6.44 -8.15
C LEU A 28 4.61 -7.90 -7.70
N GLY A 29 3.87 -8.69 -8.47
CA GLY A 29 3.75 -10.15 -8.25
C GLY A 29 5.10 -10.87 -8.30
N VAL A 30 6.02 -10.45 -9.17
CA VAL A 30 7.38 -11.00 -9.20
C VAL A 30 8.16 -10.64 -7.93
N VAL A 31 8.01 -9.40 -7.42
CA VAL A 31 8.60 -9.01 -6.13
C VAL A 31 8.04 -9.86 -4.99
N ARG A 32 6.72 -10.10 -4.96
CA ARG A 32 6.09 -10.99 -4.00
C ARG A 32 6.69 -12.39 -4.04
N ASP A 33 6.85 -12.96 -5.24
CA ASP A 33 7.40 -14.31 -5.40
C ASP A 33 8.86 -14.37 -4.94
N GLY A 34 9.63 -13.30 -5.17
CA GLY A 34 10.97 -13.13 -4.60
C GLY A 34 10.98 -13.08 -3.07
N VAL A 35 10.06 -12.32 -2.47
CA VAL A 35 9.89 -12.30 -1.00
C VAL A 35 9.49 -13.68 -0.46
N ILE A 36 8.61 -14.42 -1.15
CA ILE A 36 8.19 -15.76 -0.70
C ILE A 36 9.36 -16.74 -0.75
N THR A 37 10.09 -16.77 -1.86
CA THR A 37 11.09 -17.81 -2.12
C THR A 37 12.48 -17.47 -1.57
N GLY A 38 12.83 -16.20 -1.47
CA GLY A 38 14.20 -15.72 -1.27
C GLY A 38 15.04 -15.72 -2.56
N GLU A 39 14.46 -16.15 -3.68
CA GLU A 39 15.14 -16.34 -4.96
C GLU A 39 14.45 -15.55 -6.08
N GLY A 40 15.15 -15.34 -7.20
CA GLY A 40 14.57 -14.73 -8.40
C GLY A 40 15.17 -13.37 -8.77
N PRO A 41 14.57 -12.69 -9.77
CA PRO A 41 15.19 -11.52 -10.40
C PRO A 41 15.33 -10.31 -9.47
N THR A 42 14.53 -10.23 -8.41
CA THR A 42 14.59 -9.15 -7.41
C THR A 42 15.63 -9.39 -6.32
N THR A 43 16.12 -10.63 -6.20
CA THR A 43 17.12 -11.06 -5.22
C THR A 43 18.46 -11.44 -5.85
N GLN A 44 18.57 -11.33 -7.17
CA GLN A 44 19.77 -11.70 -7.90
C GLN A 44 21.00 -10.90 -7.43
N GLY A 45 22.07 -11.62 -7.10
CA GLY A 45 23.36 -11.02 -6.70
C GLY A 45 23.46 -10.62 -5.22
N ARG A 46 22.48 -10.97 -4.38
CA ARG A 46 22.49 -10.69 -2.94
C ARG A 46 21.95 -11.88 -2.13
N VAL A 47 22.33 -11.96 -0.86
CA VAL A 47 21.76 -12.96 0.07
C VAL A 47 20.39 -12.46 0.49
N HIS A 48 19.35 -13.23 0.16
CA HIS A 48 17.97 -12.92 0.47
C HIS A 48 17.29 -14.19 0.98
N PHE A 49 16.49 -14.06 2.03
CA PHE A 49 15.91 -15.20 2.72
C PHE A 49 14.41 -15.28 2.45
N SER A 50 13.90 -16.52 2.39
CA SER A 50 12.46 -16.76 2.27
C SER A 50 11.70 -16.00 3.37
N ARG A 51 10.64 -15.30 2.93
CA ARG A 51 9.75 -14.44 3.73
C ARG A 51 10.41 -13.19 4.33
N MET A 52 11.64 -12.82 3.94
CA MET A 52 12.24 -11.54 4.30
C MET A 52 11.88 -10.47 3.27
N LEU A 53 11.52 -9.28 3.73
CA LEU A 53 11.42 -8.08 2.90
C LEU A 53 12.46 -7.08 3.36
N ASP A 54 13.34 -6.70 2.45
CA ASP A 54 14.44 -5.78 2.72
C ASP A 54 14.34 -4.46 1.92
N ALA A 55 15.30 -3.57 2.14
CA ALA A 55 15.31 -2.25 1.54
C ALA A 55 15.32 -2.27 -0.01
N ALA A 56 15.91 -3.31 -0.64
CA ALA A 56 15.91 -3.35 -2.11
C ALA A 56 14.62 -3.96 -2.68
N ASP A 57 13.88 -4.79 -1.94
CA ASP A 57 12.51 -5.17 -2.33
C ASP A 57 11.59 -3.96 -2.28
N ALA A 58 11.71 -3.14 -1.23
CA ALA A 58 11.01 -1.87 -1.11
C ALA A 58 11.35 -0.93 -2.28
N ALA A 59 12.63 -0.82 -2.63
CA ALA A 59 13.09 -0.02 -3.77
C ALA A 59 12.56 -0.56 -5.11
N TRP A 60 12.46 -1.88 -5.29
CA TRP A 60 11.84 -2.49 -6.46
C TRP A 60 10.37 -2.11 -6.58
N CYS A 61 9.60 -2.20 -5.49
CA CYS A 61 8.20 -1.77 -5.47
C CYS A 61 8.06 -0.30 -5.87
N ALA A 62 8.90 0.57 -5.31
CA ALA A 62 8.89 2.00 -5.63
C ALA A 62 9.17 2.23 -7.12
N ARG A 63 10.21 1.59 -7.67
CA ARG A 63 10.60 1.70 -9.09
C ARG A 63 9.51 1.23 -10.05
N ILE A 64 8.79 0.17 -9.69
CA ILE A 64 7.68 -0.36 -10.50
C ILE A 64 6.51 0.64 -10.48
N LEU A 65 6.15 1.15 -9.29
CA LEU A 65 5.02 2.06 -9.13
C LEU A 65 5.25 3.43 -9.77
N THR A 66 6.50 3.90 -9.85
CA THR A 66 6.88 5.19 -10.45
C THR A 66 7.44 5.06 -11.87
N ALA A 67 7.31 3.90 -12.52
CA ALA A 67 7.74 3.73 -13.89
C ALA A 67 7.04 4.73 -14.84
N ALA A 68 7.78 5.23 -15.85
CA ALA A 68 7.33 6.32 -16.72
C ALA A 68 5.96 6.08 -17.38
N ALA A 69 5.64 4.83 -17.72
CA ALA A 69 4.36 4.47 -18.35
C ALA A 69 3.13 4.66 -17.43
N VAL A 70 3.34 4.64 -16.10
CA VAL A 70 2.28 4.71 -15.10
C VAL A 70 2.37 5.95 -14.20
N GLU A 71 3.45 6.72 -14.29
CA GLU A 71 3.71 7.91 -13.45
C GLU A 71 2.54 8.90 -13.38
N ASN A 72 1.90 9.15 -14.52
CA ASN A 72 0.81 10.13 -14.66
C ASN A 72 -0.59 9.52 -14.46
N GLN A 73 -0.67 8.24 -14.08
CA GLN A 73 -1.93 7.56 -13.80
C GLN A 73 -2.07 7.33 -12.29
N PRO A 74 -3.28 7.33 -11.72
CA PRO A 74 -3.45 6.96 -10.33
C PRO A 74 -3.08 5.50 -10.04
N VAL A 75 -2.66 5.19 -8.81
CA VAL A 75 -2.46 3.80 -8.37
C VAL A 75 -3.77 3.04 -8.57
N SER A 76 -3.69 1.93 -9.30
CA SER A 76 -4.83 1.05 -9.57
C SER A 76 -5.11 0.16 -8.37
N ARG A 77 -6.33 -0.38 -8.34
CA ARG A 77 -6.70 -1.38 -7.34
C ARG A 77 -5.82 -2.64 -7.43
N ALA A 78 -5.48 -3.09 -8.63
CA ALA A 78 -4.63 -4.27 -8.82
C ALA A 78 -3.21 -4.07 -8.26
N GLU A 79 -2.62 -2.89 -8.46
CA GLU A 79 -1.31 -2.55 -7.87
C GLU A 79 -1.40 -2.49 -6.34
N ALA A 80 -2.47 -1.90 -5.81
CA ALA A 80 -2.71 -1.82 -4.37
C ALA A 80 -2.91 -3.22 -3.74
N GLU A 81 -3.67 -4.10 -4.39
CA GLU A 81 -3.85 -5.50 -3.99
C GLU A 81 -2.52 -6.27 -4.03
N ALA A 82 -1.69 -6.07 -5.06
CA ALA A 82 -0.36 -6.69 -5.12
C ALA A 82 0.55 -6.25 -3.95
N LEU A 83 0.48 -4.99 -3.51
CA LEU A 83 1.22 -4.55 -2.33
C LEU A 83 0.72 -5.18 -1.03
N PHE A 84 -0.60 -5.40 -0.90
CA PHE A 84 -1.14 -6.19 0.22
C PHE A 84 -0.56 -7.61 0.22
N GLU A 85 -0.50 -8.25 -0.94
CA GLU A 85 0.06 -9.61 -1.07
C GLU A 85 1.56 -9.67 -0.73
N ILE A 86 2.36 -8.67 -1.15
CA ILE A 86 3.77 -8.57 -0.77
C ILE A 86 3.91 -8.42 0.74
N ASN A 87 3.10 -7.56 1.34
CA ASN A 87 3.09 -7.34 2.78
C ASN A 87 2.69 -8.61 3.55
N ASP A 88 1.75 -9.40 3.03
CA ASP A 88 1.32 -10.68 3.60
C ASP A 88 2.39 -11.77 3.45
N ALA A 89 3.16 -11.71 2.35
CA ALA A 89 4.28 -12.60 2.09
C ALA A 89 5.48 -12.33 3.01
N ALA A 90 5.69 -11.09 3.46
CA ALA A 90 6.78 -10.73 4.36
C ALA A 90 6.51 -11.20 5.80
N ALA A 91 7.23 -12.23 6.27
CA ALA A 91 7.21 -12.64 7.67
C ALA A 91 8.26 -11.90 8.51
N GLU A 92 9.37 -11.49 7.89
CA GLU A 92 10.46 -10.74 8.49
C GLU A 92 10.72 -9.45 7.71
N ARG A 93 11.16 -8.40 8.41
CA ARG A 93 11.36 -7.06 7.86
C ARG A 93 12.74 -6.54 8.23
N SER A 94 13.47 -6.02 7.23
CA SER A 94 14.79 -5.40 7.37
C SER A 94 14.94 -4.16 6.47
N ASP A 95 13.82 -3.57 6.06
CA ASP A 95 13.72 -2.44 5.14
C ASP A 95 13.62 -1.07 5.84
N ASP A 96 13.84 -1.00 7.16
CA ASP A 96 13.74 0.24 7.96
C ASP A 96 12.41 1.01 7.80
N GLY A 97 11.33 0.32 7.43
CA GLY A 97 10.00 0.90 7.24
C GLY A 97 9.79 1.57 5.87
N LEU A 98 10.76 1.48 4.95
CA LEU A 98 10.63 2.03 3.60
C LEU A 98 9.43 1.48 2.85
N PHE A 99 9.18 0.17 2.96
CA PHE A 99 8.02 -0.43 2.31
C PHE A 99 6.72 -0.04 3.00
N ASP A 100 6.71 0.16 4.33
CA ASP A 100 5.48 0.56 5.04
C ASP A 100 5.03 1.97 4.68
N ASP A 101 5.98 2.89 4.52
CA ASP A 101 5.74 4.25 4.03
C ASP A 101 5.20 4.23 2.59
N LEU A 102 5.89 3.53 1.69
CA LEU A 102 5.46 3.35 0.29
C LEU A 102 4.05 2.75 0.20
N PHE A 103 3.81 1.69 0.97
CA PHE A 103 2.54 0.99 1.02
C PHE A 103 1.41 1.91 1.50
N ALA A 104 1.61 2.62 2.61
CA ALA A 104 0.62 3.57 3.10
C ALA A 104 0.29 4.65 2.07
N LYS A 105 1.31 5.25 1.44
CA LYS A 105 1.14 6.26 0.39
C LYS A 105 0.39 5.70 -0.82
N ALA A 106 0.73 4.49 -1.28
CA ALA A 106 0.09 3.87 -2.44
C ALA A 106 -1.39 3.55 -2.21
N ILE A 107 -1.74 2.97 -1.05
CA ILE A 107 -3.14 2.67 -0.71
C ILE A 107 -3.97 3.95 -0.61
N VAL A 108 -3.43 5.00 0.00
CA VAL A 108 -4.11 6.29 0.14
C VAL A 108 -4.25 7.01 -1.20
N HIS A 109 -3.24 6.92 -2.06
CA HIS A 109 -3.28 7.47 -3.41
C HIS A 109 -4.39 6.84 -4.24
N HIS A 110 -4.47 5.49 -4.22
CA HIS A 110 -5.55 4.76 -4.82
C HIS A 110 -6.90 5.20 -4.24
N ALA A 111 -7.01 5.25 -2.91
CA ALA A 111 -8.27 5.53 -2.24
C ALA A 111 -8.80 6.93 -2.54
N ALA A 112 -7.93 7.94 -2.47
CA ALA A 112 -8.27 9.32 -2.80
C ALA A 112 -8.71 9.43 -4.27
N SER A 113 -7.93 8.88 -5.20
CA SER A 113 -8.26 8.94 -6.62
C SER A 113 -9.54 8.18 -6.98
N ALA A 114 -9.74 6.98 -6.43
CA ALA A 114 -10.95 6.19 -6.64
C ALA A 114 -12.21 6.88 -6.05
N SER A 115 -12.01 7.79 -5.11
CA SER A 115 -13.06 8.63 -4.54
C SER A 115 -13.28 9.94 -5.31
N GLY A 116 -12.56 10.15 -6.43
CA GLY A 116 -12.65 11.36 -7.25
C GLY A 116 -11.89 12.55 -6.68
N LEU A 117 -11.07 12.37 -5.64
CA LEU A 117 -10.25 13.42 -5.06
C LEU A 117 -8.99 13.62 -5.92
N PRO A 118 -8.50 14.88 -6.06
CA PRO A 118 -7.27 15.15 -6.77
C PRO A 118 -6.09 14.54 -6.02
N VAL A 119 -5.19 13.89 -6.76
CA VAL A 119 -3.95 13.33 -6.24
C VAL A 119 -2.78 13.82 -7.08
N PRO A 120 -1.59 14.05 -6.49
CA PRO A 120 -0.40 14.40 -7.25
C PRO A 120 0.09 13.19 -8.09
N SER A 121 1.06 13.42 -8.97
CA SER A 121 1.71 12.32 -9.73
C SER A 121 2.34 11.31 -8.79
N ARG A 122 2.52 10.07 -9.26
CA ARG A 122 3.05 8.98 -8.41
C ARG A 122 4.45 9.29 -7.89
N THR A 123 5.30 9.89 -8.73
CA THR A 123 6.68 10.27 -8.35
C THR A 123 6.71 11.28 -7.21
N VAL A 124 5.71 12.15 -7.10
CA VAL A 124 5.56 13.05 -5.95
C VAL A 124 4.92 12.33 -4.78
N ALA A 125 3.75 11.70 -4.99
CA ALA A 125 2.96 11.09 -3.93
C ALA A 125 3.69 9.99 -3.16
N LEU A 126 4.46 9.16 -3.89
CA LEU A 126 5.13 7.97 -3.39
C LEU A 126 6.61 8.23 -3.03
N SER A 127 7.08 9.48 -3.18
CA SER A 127 8.46 9.82 -2.80
C SER A 127 8.65 9.68 -1.29
N PRO A 128 9.77 9.09 -0.81
CA PRO A 128 10.11 9.04 0.61
C PRO A 128 10.11 10.42 1.27
N ASP A 129 10.57 11.46 0.54
CA ASP A 129 10.70 12.82 1.04
C ASP A 129 9.35 13.57 1.13
N THR A 130 8.30 13.03 0.53
CA THR A 130 6.97 13.64 0.54
C THR A 130 6.14 13.06 1.67
N ALA A 131 5.83 13.88 2.68
CA ALA A 131 4.94 13.48 3.75
C ALA A 131 3.52 13.21 3.21
N ILE A 132 2.89 12.11 3.65
CA ILE A 132 1.56 11.71 3.18
C ILE A 132 0.52 12.79 3.49
N GLU A 133 0.67 13.50 4.61
CA GLU A 133 -0.22 14.57 5.08
C GLU A 133 -0.20 15.80 4.18
N THR A 134 0.82 15.98 3.34
CA THR A 134 0.94 17.14 2.44
C THR A 134 -0.05 17.06 1.27
N TRP A 135 -0.49 15.86 0.89
CA TRP A 135 -1.39 15.66 -0.25
C TRP A 135 -2.59 14.77 0.05
N ALA A 136 -2.50 13.90 1.06
CA ALA A 136 -3.60 13.01 1.39
C ALA A 136 -4.76 13.76 2.04
N PRO A 137 -6.00 13.31 1.83
CA PRO A 137 -7.15 13.82 2.56
C PRO A 137 -6.94 13.60 4.07
N THR A 138 -6.90 14.68 4.85
CA THR A 138 -6.73 14.62 6.31
C THR A 138 -8.01 14.22 7.04
N GLN A 139 -9.15 14.23 6.34
CA GLN A 139 -10.45 13.80 6.83
C GLN A 139 -11.12 12.90 5.78
N ALA A 140 -11.95 11.95 6.23
CA ALA A 140 -12.70 11.04 5.36
C ALA A 140 -13.77 11.73 4.50
N ILE A 141 -13.92 13.05 4.59
CA ILE A 141 -14.91 13.83 3.86
C ILE A 141 -14.58 13.71 2.36
N GLY A 142 -15.43 12.98 1.63
CA GLY A 142 -15.26 12.74 0.20
C GLY A 142 -14.52 11.46 -0.16
N VAL A 143 -14.13 10.61 0.80
CA VAL A 143 -13.60 9.26 0.50
C VAL A 143 -14.77 8.28 0.36
N ASN A 144 -14.81 7.54 -0.74
CA ASN A 144 -15.88 6.59 -1.06
C ASN A 144 -15.91 5.46 -0.02
N THR A 145 -17.09 5.22 0.57
CA THR A 145 -17.31 4.20 1.59
C THR A 145 -16.96 2.79 1.10
N GLU A 146 -17.21 2.46 -0.17
CA GLU A 146 -16.87 1.14 -0.73
C GLU A 146 -15.36 0.89 -0.73
N VAL A 147 -14.59 1.95 -1.01
CA VAL A 147 -13.12 1.90 -0.99
C VAL A 147 -12.63 1.71 0.45
N LEU A 148 -13.22 2.42 1.41
CA LEU A 148 -12.89 2.25 2.83
C LEU A 148 -13.22 0.83 3.34
N GLU A 149 -14.37 0.29 2.92
CA GLU A 149 -14.77 -1.08 3.26
C GLU A 149 -13.82 -2.11 2.65
N TRP A 150 -13.38 -1.91 1.41
CA TRP A 150 -12.37 -2.75 0.77
C TRP A 150 -11.05 -2.71 1.54
N ILE A 151 -10.53 -1.53 1.90
CA ILE A 151 -9.30 -1.41 2.73
C ILE A 151 -9.50 -2.11 4.07
N ALA A 152 -10.62 -1.89 4.75
CA ALA A 152 -10.92 -2.52 6.03
C ALA A 152 -10.99 -4.06 5.92
N ARG A 153 -11.51 -4.59 4.79
CA ARG A 153 -11.54 -6.03 4.52
C ARG A 153 -10.13 -6.59 4.34
N GLN A 154 -9.29 -5.92 3.55
CA GLN A 154 -7.89 -6.32 3.37
C GLN A 154 -7.14 -6.35 4.71
N MET A 155 -7.31 -5.30 5.53
CA MET A 155 -6.68 -5.22 6.86
C MET A 155 -7.14 -6.28 7.86
N ARG A 156 -8.41 -6.73 7.80
CA ARG A 156 -8.90 -7.81 8.68
C ARG A 156 -8.33 -9.18 8.31
N SER A 157 -8.08 -9.41 7.02
CA SER A 157 -7.47 -10.66 6.56
C SER A 157 -6.01 -10.76 7.01
N ASN A 158 -5.32 -9.61 7.09
CA ASN A 158 -3.92 -9.55 7.47
C ASN A 158 -3.72 -9.32 8.98
N ARG A 159 -3.60 -10.43 9.72
CA ARG A 159 -3.47 -10.47 11.18
C ARG A 159 -2.10 -9.99 11.72
N ARG A 160 -1.18 -9.51 10.86
CA ARG A 160 0.20 -9.12 11.23
C ARG A 160 0.57 -7.65 10.97
N ASN A 161 -0.36 -6.82 10.50
CA ASN A 161 -0.05 -5.42 10.17
C ASN A 161 0.34 -4.57 11.40
N ASN A 162 1.62 -4.22 11.51
CA ASN A 162 2.13 -3.24 12.49
C ASN A 162 2.15 -1.79 11.94
N ASN A 163 1.44 -1.54 10.83
CA ASN A 163 1.55 -0.29 10.07
C ASN A 163 0.72 0.82 10.74
N ASN A 164 1.35 1.52 11.68
CA ASN A 164 0.72 2.60 12.46
C ASN A 164 0.16 3.73 11.58
N ALA A 165 0.76 4.03 10.42
CA ALA A 165 0.28 5.05 9.50
C ALA A 165 -1.07 4.65 8.85
N LEU A 166 -1.16 3.45 8.28
CA LEU A 166 -2.42 2.91 7.74
C LEU A 166 -3.46 2.69 8.84
N ARG A 167 -3.06 2.24 10.03
CA ARG A 167 -3.99 2.14 11.17
C ARG A 167 -4.52 3.51 11.61
N ARG A 168 -3.69 4.55 11.64
CA ARG A 168 -4.11 5.92 11.96
C ARG A 168 -5.01 6.49 10.88
N LEU A 169 -4.72 6.22 9.62
CA LEU A 169 -5.51 6.74 8.51
C LEU A 169 -6.84 6.00 8.38
N VAL A 170 -6.85 4.67 8.51
CA VAL A 170 -8.10 3.89 8.64
C VAL A 170 -8.88 4.25 9.91
N ALA A 171 -8.21 4.52 11.03
CA ALA A 171 -8.88 5.03 12.22
C ALA A 171 -9.48 6.43 11.95
N ALA A 172 -8.75 7.34 11.33
CA ALA A 172 -9.25 8.66 10.96
C ALA A 172 -10.40 8.58 9.95
N THR A 173 -10.39 7.63 9.03
CA THR A 173 -11.44 7.48 8.00
C THR A 173 -12.66 6.71 8.49
N VAL A 174 -12.49 5.68 9.33
CA VAL A 174 -13.59 4.88 9.89
C VAL A 174 -14.27 5.60 11.06
N ILE A 175 -13.54 6.38 11.85
CA ILE A 175 -14.12 7.17 12.96
C ILE A 175 -14.88 8.40 12.42
N GLY A 176 -14.56 8.89 11.21
CA GLY A 176 -15.32 9.95 10.54
C GLY A 176 -16.75 9.58 10.11
N ALA A 177 -17.10 8.30 10.06
CA ALA A 177 -18.48 7.84 9.81
C ALA A 177 -19.31 7.67 11.10
N ALA A 178 -18.70 7.86 12.28
CA ALA A 178 -19.33 7.60 13.57
C ALA A 178 -19.23 8.78 14.55
N THR A 179 -19.19 10.02 14.07
CA THR A 179 -19.54 11.18 14.91
C THR A 179 -21.06 11.30 15.04
N MET A 180 -21.71 10.27 15.57
CA MET A 180 -22.94 10.50 16.32
C MET A 180 -22.53 11.33 17.54
N PRO A 181 -23.23 12.44 17.85
CA PRO A 181 -22.96 13.16 19.08
C PRO A 181 -23.18 12.15 20.21
N LEU A 182 -22.14 11.91 20.99
CA LEU A 182 -22.27 11.21 22.25
C LEU A 182 -23.09 12.15 23.13
N VAL A 183 -24.42 12.04 23.01
CA VAL A 183 -25.39 12.70 23.88
C VAL A 183 -24.94 12.34 25.28
N GLN A 184 -24.46 13.36 25.99
CA GLN A 184 -24.17 13.28 27.41
C GLN A 184 -25.47 12.90 28.11
N GLN A 185 -25.71 11.60 28.31
CA GLN A 185 -26.60 11.15 29.38
C GLN A 185 -25.84 11.31 30.70
N LEU A 186 -25.79 12.55 31.17
CA LEU A 186 -25.74 12.83 32.60
C LEU A 186 -27.03 12.27 33.21
N PRO A 187 -27.00 11.34 34.17
CA PRO A 187 -28.14 11.19 35.06
C PRO A 187 -28.20 12.45 35.92
N ASN A 188 -29.10 13.35 35.53
CA ASN A 188 -29.67 14.36 36.40
C ASN A 188 -30.32 13.62 37.57
N MET A 189 -29.66 13.56 38.71
CA MET A 189 -30.26 13.10 39.95
C MET A 189 -29.85 14.05 41.07
N PHE A 190 -30.29 15.30 40.91
CA PHE A 190 -30.60 16.14 42.04
C PHE A 190 -32.08 16.52 41.96
N ASP A 191 -32.77 16.06 43.00
CA ASP A 191 -33.83 16.73 43.74
C ASP A 191 -35.29 16.43 43.41
N LEU A 192 -35.96 15.80 44.38
CA LEU A 192 -37.36 16.03 44.74
C LEU A 192 -37.56 15.55 46.18
N GLY A 193 -37.65 16.54 47.07
CA GLY A 193 -37.82 16.37 48.50
C GLY A 193 -39.14 15.75 48.94
N MET A 194 -39.12 15.27 50.19
CA MET A 194 -40.07 15.48 51.29
C MET A 194 -39.48 14.80 52.55
#